data_AF-A0A7K4AWX8-F1
#
_entry.id   AF-A0A7K4AWX8-F1
#
_cell.length_a   1.000
_cell.length_b   1.000
_cell.length_c   1.000
_cell.angle_alpha   90.00
_cell.angle_beta   90.00
_cell.angle_gamma   90.00
#
_symmetry.space_group_name_H-M   'P 1'
#
loop_
_entity.id
_entity.type
_entity.pdbx_description
1 polymer ?
#
loop_
_entity_poly.entity_id
_entity_poly.type
_entity_poly.pdbx_seq_one_letter_code
_entity_poly.pdbx_strand_id
1 'polypeptide(L)' 'MKKTCPVCGKEFFVLRKAEEKATYCTLACLTRAQDKLESIGVAFPGLVDYL' A
#
# COMPACT_ATOMS: atom_id res chain seq x y z
N MET A 1 7.69 -6.83 12.55
CA MET A 1 7.17 -8.08 11.98
C MET A 1 7.56 -8.21 10.51
N LYS A 2 7.65 -9.43 9.98
CA LYS A 2 7.85 -9.65 8.54
C LYS A 2 6.49 -9.74 7.86
N LYS A 3 6.33 -9.08 6.71
CA LYS A 3 5.18 -9.21 5.81
C LYS A 3 5.65 -9.41 4.39
N THR A 4 4.79 -9.98 3.56
CA THR A 4 5.05 -10.15 2.13
C THR A 4 4.24 -9.12 1.35
N CYS A 5 4.89 -8.38 0.48
CA CYS A 5 4.20 -7.40 -0.35
C CYS A 5 3.37 -8.10 -1.43
N PRO A 6 2.05 -7.85 -1.52
CA PRO A 6 1.19 -8.52 -2.50
C PRO A 6 1.45 -8.07 -3.95
N VAL A 7 2.18 -6.97 -4.15
CA VAL A 7 2.44 -6.40 -5.49
C VAL A 7 3.70 -6.99 -6.10
N CYS A 8 4.75 -7.22 -5.32
CA CYS A 8 6.05 -7.66 -5.81
C CYS A 8 6.53 -8.99 -5.21
N GLY A 9 5.80 -9.56 -4.25
CA GLY A 9 6.13 -10.83 -3.60
C GLY A 9 7.32 -10.77 -2.63
N LYS A 10 7.94 -9.60 -2.42
CA LYS A 10 9.10 -9.47 -1.53
C LYS A 10 8.68 -9.42 -0.06
N GLU A 11 9.47 -10.08 0.78
CA GLU A 11 9.40 -9.93 2.22
C GLU A 11 9.98 -8.57 2.65
N PHE A 12 9.31 -7.91 3.58
CA PHE A 12 9.76 -6.64 4.15
C PHE A 12 9.42 -6.58 5.65
N PHE A 13 10.17 -5.74 6.36
CA PHE A 13 9.98 -5.54 7.78
C PHE A 13 9.07 -4.34 8.05
N VAL A 14 8.16 -4.54 9.00
CA VAL A 14 7.20 -3.55 9.45
C VAL A 14 7.43 -3.25 10.93
N LEU A 15 7.45 -1.97 11.27
CA LEU A 15 7.46 -1.49 12.65
C LEU A 15 6.14 -1.84 13.33
N ARG A 16 6.14 -2.24 14.61
CA ARG A 16 4.91 -2.63 15.34
C ARG A 16 3.80 -1.58 15.25
N LYS A 17 4.14 -0.29 15.31
CA LYS A 17 3.18 0.84 15.20
C LYS A 17 2.49 0.92 13.83
N ALA A 18 3.13 0.41 12.78
CA ALA A 18 2.64 0.44 11.41
C ALA A 18 2.13 -0.94 10.96
N GLU A 19 2.11 -1.94 11.84
CA GLU A 19 1.76 -3.31 11.50
C GLU A 19 0.33 -3.45 10.98
N GLU A 20 -0.61 -2.73 11.57
CA GLU A 20 -2.02 -2.75 11.16
C GLU A 20 -2.24 -2.04 9.81
N LYS A 21 -1.43 -1.02 9.50
CA LYS A 21 -1.61 -0.15 8.31
C LYS A 21 -0.70 -0.49 7.14
N ALA A 22 0.44 -1.15 7.38
CA ALA A 22 1.43 -1.42 6.35
C ALA A 22 1.09 -2.70 5.59
N THR A 23 0.84 -2.51 4.29
CA THR A 23 0.49 -3.57 3.32
C THR A 23 1.56 -3.73 2.23
N TYR A 24 2.25 -2.64 1.88
CA TYR A 24 3.20 -2.62 0.77
C TYR A 24 4.63 -2.36 1.25
N CYS A 25 5.62 -2.96 0.57
CA CYS A 25 7.03 -2.79 0.93
C CYS A 25 7.57 -1.40 0.59
N THR A 26 7.00 -0.72 -0.41
CA THR A 26 7.42 0.60 -0.90
C THR A 26 6.24 1.41 -1.40
N LEU A 27 6.40 2.75 -1.45
CA LEU A 27 5.43 3.65 -2.07
C LEU A 27 5.16 3.30 -3.54
N ALA A 28 6.17 2.86 -4.29
CA ALA A 28 5.97 2.42 -5.67
C ALA A 28 5.02 1.22 -5.79
N CYS A 29 5.05 0.27 -4.85
CA CYS A 29 4.09 -0.84 -4.83
C CYS A 29 2.69 -0.37 -4.45
N LEU A 30 2.59 0.58 -3.51
CA LEU A 30 1.32 1.22 -3.17
C LEU A 30 0.72 1.95 -4.39
N THR A 31 1.51 2.74 -5.13
CA THR A 31 1.06 3.42 -6.35
C THR A 31 0.61 2.43 -7.41
N ARG A 32 1.38 1.36 -7.67
CA ARG A 32 0.98 0.31 -8.64
C ARG A 32 -0.33 -0.40 -8.26
N ALA A 33 -0.59 -0.56 -6.96
CA ALA A 33 -1.84 -1.13 -6.48
C ALA A 33 -3.02 -0.15 -6.65
N GLN A 34 -2.78 1.16 -6.48
CA GLN A 34 -3.78 2.21 -6.65
C GLN A 34 -4.08 2.53 -8.12
N ASP A 35 -3.08 2.54 -9.00
CA ASP A 35 -3.21 2.80 -10.44
C ASP A 35 -4.16 1.77 -11.11
N LYS A 36 -4.12 0.52 -10.64
CA LYS A 36 -5.03 -0.54 -11.09
C LYS A 36 -6.50 -0.29 -10.71
N LEU A 37 -6.76 0.65 -9.81
CA LEU A 37 -8.08 0.99 -9.30
C LEU A 37 -8.76 2.09 -10.12
N GLU A 38 -8.00 2.96 -10.79
CA GLU A 38 -8.56 4.09 -11.55
C GLU A 38 -9.30 3.65 -12.83
N SER A 39 -9.01 2.45 -13.35
CA SER A 39 -9.79 1.84 -14.44
C SER A 39 -11.18 1.33 -14.01
N ILE A 40 -11.47 1.27 -12.71
CA ILE A 40 -12.77 0.89 -12.15
C ILE A 40 -13.18 2.05 -11.24
N GLY A 41 -13.79 3.11 -11.80
CA GLY A 41 -14.04 4.41 -11.17
C GLY A 41 -14.60 4.41 -9.73
N VAL A 42 -13.76 4.11 -8.76
CA VAL A 42 -14.04 4.15 -7.33
C VAL A 42 -12.91 4.97 -6.70
N ALA A 43 -13.18 6.26 -6.51
CA ALA A 43 -12.31 7.16 -5.76
C ALA A 43 -12.27 6.68 -4.30
N PHE A 44 -11.09 6.28 -3.82
CA PHE A 44 -10.91 5.94 -2.41
C PHE A 44 -10.51 7.18 -1.59
N PRO A 45 -11.17 7.40 -0.44
CA PRO A 45 -11.09 8.65 0.34
C PRO A 45 -9.92 8.67 1.32
N GLY A 46 -8.73 8.19 0.93
CA GLY A 46 -7.61 7.97 1.87
C GLY A 46 -6.31 8.69 1.56
N LEU A 47 -6.25 9.47 0.47
CA LEU A 47 -5.07 10.22 0.06
C LEU A 47 -5.41 11.69 -0.24
N VAL A 48 -6.40 12.25 0.45
CA VAL A 48 -6.72 13.69 0.42
C VAL A 48 -6.42 14.39 1.75
N ASP A 49 -5.97 13.67 2.79
CA ASP A 49 -5.68 14.27 4.10
C ASP A 49 -4.25 14.82 4.25
N TYR A 50 -3.52 15.02 3.14
CA TYR A 50 -2.16 15.59 3.17
C TYR A 50 -1.88 16.61 2.06
N LEU A 51 -2.89 17.29 1.53
CA LEU A 51 -2.76 18.49 0.70
C LEU A 51 -3.89 19.48 0.98
#